data_AF-A0A355WAP7-F1
#
_entry.id   AF-A0A355WAP7-F1
#
_cell.length_a   1.000
_cell.length_b   1.000
_cell.length_c   1.000
_cell.angle_alpha   90.00
_cell.angle_beta   90.00
_cell.angle_gamma   90.00
#
_symmetry.space_group_name_H-M   'P 1'
#
loop_
_entity.id
_entity.type
_entity.pdbx_description
1 polymer ?
#
loop_
_entity_poly.entity_id
_entity_poly.type
_entity_poly.pdbx_seq_one_letter_code
_entity_poly.pdbx_strand_id
1 'polypeptide(L)'
;MTTTNNWEKIIRRLELLMRLKSFPVAFKMLEKKEELDEVKFIRRLNHQATLCQLITLVRNFDWTVGADIDDFFSPMCPSIIGMTDLPEIYKDGTFRSIVWAKTRADGKKYEESIQRIPSGKYQAVVMAPLVYNPFEPDIVLIYANPAQMILLINSLQFENYEVMKFFCVGESSCSDAIARCYLTQKPSLTIPCYGERRYGHAQDEDMVMAIPANMMEKALAGMETLYRRGIRYPISFAGAEQNVESAFPFTYTGIDEIETIRGKGNRLLIGLTGGIASGKTTVSNMLEDMGAHTIDFDIISRDVVEPEKPAWTKIVEYFGKQVIAEDG
;
A
#
# COMPACT_ATOMS: atom_id res chain seq x y z
N MET A 1 18.66 26.36 17.92
CA MET A 1 17.23 26.22 17.55
C MET A 1 16.43 25.48 18.63
N THR A 2 15.32 26.03 19.10
CA THR A 2 14.42 25.42 20.11
C THR A 2 13.23 24.73 19.45
N THR A 3 12.90 23.51 19.88
CA THR A 3 11.69 22.76 19.46
C THR A 3 10.49 23.18 20.31
N THR A 4 9.35 23.46 19.69
CA THR A 4 8.09 23.72 20.41
C THR A 4 7.35 22.41 20.72
N ASN A 5 7.51 21.40 19.86
CA ASN A 5 6.90 20.09 19.99
C ASN A 5 7.87 19.06 20.58
N ASN A 6 7.33 18.08 21.32
CA ASN A 6 8.07 16.87 21.68
C ASN A 6 7.93 15.85 20.53
N TRP A 7 8.79 16.00 19.54
CA TRP A 7 8.85 15.18 18.34
C TRP A 7 9.16 13.71 18.63
N GLU A 8 9.96 13.40 19.63
CA GLU A 8 10.20 12.02 20.06
C GLU A 8 8.87 11.33 20.40
N LYS A 9 8.03 11.96 21.23
CA LYS A 9 6.71 11.40 21.59
C LYS A 9 5.80 11.22 20.38
N ILE A 10 5.80 12.19 19.46
CA ILE A 10 5.01 12.14 18.21
C ILE A 10 5.48 10.97 17.34
N ILE A 11 6.78 10.85 17.10
CA ILE A 11 7.34 9.82 16.23
C ILE A 11 7.22 8.43 16.86
N ARG A 12 7.39 8.27 18.17
CA ARG A 12 7.14 6.98 18.85
C ARG A 12 5.70 6.47 18.65
N ARG A 13 4.71 7.37 18.66
CA ARG A 13 3.32 7.01 18.33
C ARG A 13 3.18 6.59 16.87
N LEU A 14 3.81 7.34 15.95
CA LEU A 14 3.81 7.00 14.52
C LEU A 14 4.42 5.62 14.26
N GLU A 15 5.55 5.30 14.89
CA GLU A 15 6.24 4.02 14.75
C GLU A 15 5.36 2.84 15.17
N LEU A 16 4.62 2.97 16.27
CA LEU A 16 3.69 1.93 16.75
C LEU A 16 2.53 1.69 15.77
N LEU A 17 2.05 2.75 15.11
CA LEU A 17 0.90 2.69 14.20
C LEU A 17 1.29 2.24 12.80
N MET A 18 2.46 2.65 12.31
CA MET A 18 2.85 2.53 10.91
C MET A 18 3.96 1.51 10.68
N ARG A 19 4.84 1.23 11.66
CA ARG A 19 6.00 0.33 11.50
C ARG A 19 6.85 0.70 10.28
N LEU A 20 7.25 1.97 10.19
CA LEU A 20 8.05 2.50 9.09
C LEU A 20 9.41 1.79 8.99
N LYS A 21 9.91 1.61 7.76
CA LYS A 21 11.23 0.99 7.51
C LYS A 21 12.41 1.94 7.72
N SER A 22 12.15 3.25 7.78
CA SER A 22 13.16 4.30 7.85
C SER A 22 12.66 5.47 8.69
N PHE A 23 13.57 6.28 9.22
CA PHE A 23 13.21 7.43 10.06
C PHE A 23 12.41 8.49 9.30
N PRO A 24 11.34 9.06 9.89
CA PRO A 24 10.77 10.31 9.42
C PRO A 24 11.82 11.43 9.44
N VAL A 25 11.94 12.16 8.35
CA VAL A 25 12.97 13.18 8.16
C VAL A 25 12.39 14.54 8.54
N ALA A 26 12.99 15.17 9.55
CA ALA A 26 12.83 16.59 9.83
C ALA A 26 13.51 17.37 8.69
N PHE A 27 12.78 18.22 7.98
CA PHE A 27 13.31 19.03 6.88
C PHE A 27 13.11 20.52 7.19
N LYS A 28 14.21 21.28 7.22
CA LYS A 28 14.19 22.71 7.53
C LYS A 28 15.05 23.51 6.55
N MET A 29 14.49 24.57 6.00
CA MET A 29 15.22 25.57 5.21
C MET A 29 15.71 26.68 6.13
N LEU A 30 16.94 27.14 5.90
CA LEU A 30 17.63 28.14 6.72
C LEU A 30 17.83 29.41 5.89
N GLU A 31 17.48 30.56 6.48
CA GLU A 31 17.62 31.85 5.79
C GLU A 31 19.09 32.24 5.67
N LYS A 32 19.91 31.85 6.64
CA LYS A 32 21.35 32.09 6.67
C LYS A 32 22.10 30.78 6.78
N LYS A 33 23.17 30.62 6.01
CA LYS A 33 24.00 29.40 6.05
C LYS A 33 24.71 29.23 7.39
N GLU A 34 25.00 30.32 8.10
CA GLU A 34 25.65 30.32 9.40
C GLU A 34 24.80 29.63 10.48
N GLU A 35 23.48 29.50 10.28
CA GLU A 35 22.59 28.77 11.18
C GLU A 35 22.91 27.26 11.23
N LEU A 36 23.65 26.73 10.24
CA LEU A 36 24.14 25.35 10.27
C LEU A 36 25.07 25.09 11.46
N ASP A 37 25.84 26.11 11.89
CA ASP A 37 26.80 25.98 13.00
C ASP A 37 26.10 25.83 14.37
N GLU A 38 24.82 26.18 14.45
CA GLU A 38 24.01 26.03 15.65
C GLU A 38 23.40 24.63 15.79
N VAL A 39 23.45 23.80 14.74
CA VAL A 39 22.83 22.48 14.72
C VAL A 39 23.80 21.44 15.27
N LYS A 40 23.36 20.77 16.33
CA LYS A 40 24.18 19.73 16.99
C LYS A 40 24.38 18.51 16.09
N PHE A 41 25.59 17.97 16.12
CA PHE A 41 25.98 16.73 15.43
C PHE A 41 25.78 16.76 13.91
N ILE A 42 25.75 17.96 13.31
CA ILE A 42 25.63 18.12 11.87
C ILE A 42 26.82 17.48 11.15
N ARG A 43 26.52 16.81 10.04
CA ARG A 43 27.50 16.23 9.13
C ARG A 43 27.35 16.89 7.77
N ARG A 44 28.49 17.15 7.13
CA ARG A 44 28.58 17.58 5.73
C ARG A 44 29.40 16.56 4.97
N LEU A 45 29.04 16.30 3.72
CA LEU A 45 29.82 15.43 2.85
C LEU A 45 31.06 16.17 2.38
N ASN A 46 32.14 15.42 2.14
CA ASN A 46 33.39 15.95 1.58
C ASN A 46 33.36 16.02 0.03
N HIS A 47 32.19 15.83 -0.56
CA HIS A 47 31.93 15.86 -2.00
C HIS A 47 30.50 16.35 -2.22
N GLN A 48 30.24 16.79 -3.45
CA GLN A 48 28.92 17.24 -3.84
C GLN A 48 27.93 16.08 -3.93
N ALA A 49 26.67 16.32 -3.56
CA ALA A 49 25.62 15.32 -3.53
C ALA A 49 24.32 15.81 -4.16
N THR A 50 23.40 14.89 -4.39
CA THR A 50 22.00 15.18 -4.70
C THR A 50 21.19 15.32 -3.42
N LEU A 51 20.05 16.02 -3.49
CA LEU A 51 19.14 16.14 -2.35
C LEU A 51 18.66 14.76 -1.86
N CYS A 52 18.41 13.82 -2.76
CA CYS A 52 17.96 12.47 -2.38
C CYS A 52 19.04 11.66 -1.65
N GLN A 53 20.34 11.84 -1.97
CA GLN A 53 21.42 11.26 -1.17
C GLN A 53 21.43 11.80 0.26
N LEU A 54 21.29 13.12 0.42
CA LEU A 54 21.24 13.74 1.75
C LEU A 54 20.05 13.21 2.56
N ILE A 55 18.86 13.13 1.97
CA ILE A 55 17.67 12.55 2.62
C ILE A 55 17.92 11.10 3.04
N THR A 56 18.62 10.32 2.22
CA THR A 56 18.96 8.90 2.51
C THR A 56 19.85 8.76 3.73
N LEU A 57 20.88 9.60 3.84
CA LEU A 57 21.76 9.65 5.02
C LEU A 57 20.96 9.87 6.30
N VAL A 58 19.92 10.69 6.23
CA VAL A 58 19.03 10.91 7.37
C VAL A 58 18.14 9.69 7.63
N ARG A 59 17.33 9.28 6.65
CA ARG A 59 16.28 8.27 6.89
C ARG A 59 16.80 6.87 7.18
N ASN A 60 17.96 6.50 6.64
CA ASN A 60 18.50 5.14 6.75
C ASN A 60 19.75 5.03 7.62
N PHE A 61 20.51 6.11 7.78
CA PHE A 61 21.80 6.06 8.47
C PHE A 61 21.86 6.92 9.73
N ASP A 62 20.76 7.55 10.13
CA ASP A 62 20.66 8.32 11.37
C ASP A 62 21.68 9.48 11.41
N TRP A 63 21.80 10.21 10.29
CA TRP A 63 22.65 11.40 10.24
C TRP A 63 21.80 12.66 10.35
N THR A 64 22.29 13.63 11.11
CA THR A 64 21.92 15.03 10.92
C THR A 64 22.81 15.59 9.82
N VAL A 65 22.21 16.09 8.73
CA VAL A 65 22.92 16.54 7.52
C VAL A 65 22.55 17.97 7.20
N GLY A 66 23.57 18.80 6.96
CA GLY A 66 23.42 20.16 6.46
C GLY A 66 23.96 20.29 5.05
N ALA A 67 23.36 21.17 4.25
CA ALA A 67 23.89 21.54 2.94
C ALA A 67 23.62 23.02 2.61
N ASP A 68 24.61 23.69 2.02
CA ASP A 68 24.47 24.95 1.29
C ASP A 68 24.61 24.71 -0.23
N ILE A 69 24.64 25.78 -1.02
CA ILE A 69 24.66 25.68 -2.48
C ILE A 69 25.89 24.93 -3.02
N ASP A 70 27.03 25.01 -2.34
CA ASP A 70 28.30 24.44 -2.82
C ASP A 70 28.34 22.92 -2.64
N ASP A 71 27.51 22.38 -1.74
CA ASP A 71 27.37 20.93 -1.50
C ASP A 71 26.54 20.22 -2.58
N PHE A 72 25.88 20.95 -3.48
CA PHE A 72 25.05 20.33 -4.53
C PHE A 72 25.81 20.19 -5.84
N PHE A 73 25.71 19.00 -6.46
CA PHE A 73 26.38 18.71 -7.73
C PHE A 73 25.89 19.56 -8.91
N SER A 74 24.64 20.02 -8.86
CA SER A 74 23.98 20.74 -9.95
C SER A 74 22.96 21.72 -9.39
N PRO A 75 22.68 22.87 -10.06
CA PRO A 75 21.69 23.84 -9.60
C PRO A 75 20.25 23.29 -9.55
N MET A 76 19.98 22.11 -10.12
CA MET A 76 18.66 21.50 -10.16
C MET A 76 18.05 21.30 -8.76
N CYS A 77 18.77 20.60 -7.87
CA CYS A 77 18.33 20.36 -6.49
C CYS A 77 18.13 21.64 -5.68
N PRO A 78 19.12 22.55 -5.56
CA PRO A 78 18.98 23.79 -4.79
C PRO A 78 17.91 24.72 -5.39
N SER A 79 17.65 24.66 -6.71
CA SER A 79 16.56 25.45 -7.32
C SER A 79 15.16 25.01 -6.90
N ILE A 80 14.97 23.71 -6.58
CA ILE A 80 13.67 23.20 -6.15
C ILE A 80 13.34 23.69 -4.73
N ILE A 81 14.36 23.78 -3.88
CA ILE A 81 14.23 24.17 -2.47
C ILE A 81 14.51 25.67 -2.22
N GLY A 82 14.55 26.48 -3.29
CA GLY A 82 14.58 27.94 -3.19
C GLY A 82 15.90 28.56 -2.76
N MET A 83 17.02 27.85 -2.93
CA MET A 83 18.36 28.39 -2.65
C MET A 83 18.94 29.21 -3.80
N THR A 84 18.52 28.90 -5.02
CA THR A 84 19.02 29.56 -6.23
C THR A 84 17.97 29.56 -7.32
N ASP A 85 18.07 30.49 -8.26
CA ASP A 85 17.29 30.42 -9.48
C ASP A 85 17.84 29.33 -10.41
N LEU A 86 16.95 28.68 -11.15
CA LEU A 86 17.39 27.79 -12.20
C LEU A 86 18.00 28.63 -13.35
N PRO A 87 19.22 28.31 -13.83
CA PRO A 87 19.81 29.02 -14.97
C PRO A 87 18.97 28.86 -16.25
N GLU A 88 18.94 29.89 -17.10
CA GLU A 88 18.10 29.92 -18.32
C GLU A 88 18.34 28.75 -19.28
N ILE A 89 19.57 28.23 -19.36
CA ILE A 89 19.92 27.08 -20.20
C ILE A 89 19.15 25.80 -19.83
N TYR A 90 18.65 25.70 -18.60
CA TYR A 90 17.82 24.58 -18.18
C TYR A 90 16.33 24.81 -18.48
N LYS A 91 15.89 26.07 -18.64
CA LYS A 91 14.47 26.44 -18.82
C LYS A 91 13.96 26.31 -20.25
N ASP A 92 14.84 26.39 -21.25
CA ASP A 92 14.45 26.41 -22.66
C ASP A 92 14.02 25.04 -23.23
N GLY A 93 14.02 24.00 -22.38
CA GLY A 93 13.65 22.64 -22.73
C GLY A 93 14.77 21.79 -23.33
N THR A 94 15.96 22.35 -23.57
CA THR A 94 17.10 21.64 -24.17
C THR A 94 17.53 20.47 -23.29
N PHE A 95 17.81 20.71 -22.01
CA PHE A 95 18.21 19.66 -21.06
C PHE A 95 17.19 18.51 -21.02
N ARG A 96 15.90 18.85 -20.87
CA ARG A 96 14.83 17.87 -20.81
C ARG A 96 14.66 17.10 -22.12
N SER A 97 14.88 17.73 -23.27
CA SER A 97 14.78 17.05 -24.56
C SER A 97 15.94 16.10 -24.88
N ILE A 98 17.09 16.30 -24.23
CA ILE A 98 18.23 15.39 -24.39
C ILE A 98 17.97 14.07 -23.65
N VAL A 99 17.24 14.12 -22.54
CA VAL A 99 17.14 12.99 -21.60
C VAL A 99 15.73 12.41 -21.48
N TRP A 100 14.69 13.25 -21.44
CA TRP A 100 13.35 12.88 -20.96
C TRP A 100 12.23 13.07 -21.97
N ALA A 101 12.37 14.00 -22.92
CA ALA A 101 11.33 14.36 -23.88
C ALA A 101 11.87 14.26 -25.30
N LYS A 102 11.03 13.84 -26.27
CA LYS A 102 11.45 13.71 -27.67
C LYS A 102 11.78 15.06 -28.32
N THR A 103 11.14 16.14 -27.90
CA THR A 103 11.26 17.46 -28.52
C THR A 103 11.63 18.52 -27.49
N ARG A 104 12.32 19.60 -27.91
CA ARG A 104 12.58 20.77 -27.06
C ARG A 104 11.29 21.43 -26.56
N ALA A 105 10.23 21.42 -27.38
CA ALA A 105 8.93 21.95 -26.97
C ALA A 105 8.32 21.16 -25.81
N ASP A 106 8.37 19.82 -25.87
CA ASP A 106 7.90 18.98 -24.76
C ASP A 106 8.85 19.06 -23.56
N GLY A 107 10.16 19.19 -23.79
CA GLY A 107 11.13 19.45 -22.74
C GLY A 107 10.90 20.78 -22.01
N LYS A 108 10.44 21.81 -22.72
CA LYS A 108 10.08 23.10 -22.10
C LYS A 108 8.80 22.97 -21.26
N LYS A 109 7.75 22.33 -21.79
CA LYS A 109 6.52 22.03 -21.03
C LYS A 109 6.81 21.22 -19.78
N TYR A 110 7.71 20.24 -19.89
CA TYR A 110 8.19 19.45 -18.78
C TYR A 110 8.76 20.37 -17.69
N GLU A 111 9.73 21.20 -18.06
CA GLU A 111 10.45 22.06 -17.12
C GLU A 111 9.53 23.09 -16.44
N GLU A 112 8.58 23.64 -17.19
CA GLU A 112 7.55 24.57 -16.68
C GLU A 112 6.59 23.93 -15.67
N SER A 113 6.42 22.60 -15.71
CA SER A 113 5.53 21.89 -14.76
C SER A 113 6.14 21.68 -13.37
N ILE A 114 7.47 21.76 -13.26
CA ILE A 114 8.23 21.56 -12.01
C ILE A 114 8.03 22.76 -11.10
N GLN A 115 7.57 22.49 -9.88
CA GLN A 115 7.36 23.51 -8.86
C GLN A 115 8.68 23.79 -8.14
N ARG A 116 8.95 25.07 -7.91
CA ARG A 116 10.14 25.55 -7.23
C ARG A 116 9.75 26.53 -6.15
N ILE A 117 10.36 26.40 -4.98
CA ILE A 117 10.24 27.42 -3.94
C ILE A 117 10.92 28.70 -4.45
N PRO A 118 10.30 29.89 -4.29
CA PRO A 118 10.93 31.15 -4.68
C PRO A 118 12.31 31.32 -4.06
N SER A 119 13.26 31.75 -4.88
CA SER A 119 14.63 32.04 -4.48
C SER A 119 14.75 33.33 -3.67
N GLY A 120 15.93 33.58 -3.10
CA GLY A 120 16.27 34.84 -2.42
C GLY A 120 16.00 34.86 -0.91
N LYS A 121 15.38 33.81 -0.37
CA LYS A 121 15.12 33.67 1.08
C LYS A 121 16.09 32.73 1.78
N TYR A 122 16.35 31.56 1.22
CA TYR A 122 17.06 30.49 1.90
C TYR A 122 18.48 30.30 1.35
N GLN A 123 19.44 30.06 2.23
CA GLN A 123 20.84 29.85 1.88
C GLN A 123 21.34 28.42 2.18
N ALA A 124 20.65 27.72 3.07
CA ALA A 124 21.02 26.37 3.47
C ALA A 124 19.78 25.52 3.81
N VAL A 125 19.97 24.21 3.88
CA VAL A 125 18.98 23.23 4.31
C VAL A 125 19.61 22.34 5.35
N VAL A 126 18.83 21.96 6.36
CA VAL A 126 19.23 20.98 7.34
C VAL A 126 18.15 19.92 7.48
N MET A 127 18.60 18.68 7.61
CA MET A 127 17.74 17.51 7.76
C MET A 127 18.26 16.62 8.88
N ALA A 128 17.35 16.02 9.65
CA ALA A 128 17.71 15.14 10.75
C ALA A 128 16.60 14.13 11.03
N PRO A 129 16.88 12.98 11.69
CA PRO A 129 15.84 12.05 12.06
C PRO A 129 14.97 12.67 13.14
N LEU A 130 13.68 12.82 12.86
CA LEU A 130 12.78 13.64 13.68
C LEU A 130 12.59 13.07 15.10
N VAL A 131 12.81 11.77 15.28
CA VAL A 131 12.71 11.08 16.58
C VAL A 131 13.65 11.66 17.66
N TYR A 132 14.76 12.31 17.27
CA TYR A 132 15.74 12.85 18.21
C TYR A 132 15.49 14.30 18.66
N ASN A 133 14.31 14.87 18.36
CA ASN A 133 14.00 16.28 18.62
C ASN A 133 15.08 17.26 18.11
N PRO A 134 15.51 17.17 16.83
CA PRO A 134 16.70 17.88 16.37
C PRO A 134 16.52 19.41 16.31
N PHE A 135 15.37 19.86 15.80
CA PHE A 135 14.95 21.25 15.64
C PHE A 135 13.47 21.25 15.25
N GLU A 136 12.83 22.42 15.19
CA GLU A 136 11.47 22.55 14.65
C GLU A 136 11.52 22.52 13.11
N PRO A 137 11.01 21.47 12.45
CA PRO A 137 11.05 21.36 10.99
C PRO A 137 9.98 22.22 10.32
N ASP A 138 10.19 22.55 9.05
CA ASP A 138 9.13 23.12 8.21
C ASP A 138 8.24 22.01 7.65
N ILE A 139 8.89 20.90 7.26
CA ILE A 139 8.27 19.74 6.62
C ILE A 139 8.77 18.47 7.29
N VAL A 140 7.89 17.48 7.41
CA VAL A 140 8.25 16.10 7.76
C VAL A 140 8.12 15.24 6.50
N LEU A 141 9.22 14.60 6.09
CA LEU A 141 9.20 13.63 4.99
C LEU A 141 9.05 12.22 5.54
N ILE A 142 8.05 11.50 5.03
CA ILE A 142 7.78 10.12 5.38
C ILE A 142 7.90 9.29 4.12
N TYR A 143 8.76 8.26 4.19
CA TYR A 143 8.82 7.22 3.18
C TYR A 143 8.15 5.96 3.71
N ALA A 144 7.22 5.42 2.94
CA ALA A 144 6.39 4.29 3.32
C ALA A 144 5.83 3.58 2.09
N ASN A 145 5.36 2.35 2.24
CA ASN A 145 4.70 1.63 1.14
C ASN A 145 3.27 2.16 0.88
N PRO A 146 2.61 1.77 -0.23
CA PRO A 146 1.27 2.25 -0.56
C PRO A 146 0.21 1.93 0.51
N ALA A 147 0.32 0.78 1.20
CA ALA A 147 -0.61 0.40 2.26
C ALA A 147 -0.49 1.30 3.49
N GLN A 148 0.73 1.73 3.82
CA GLN A 148 0.97 2.73 4.86
C GLN A 148 0.48 4.12 4.41
N MET A 149 0.75 4.52 3.17
CA MET A 149 0.33 5.83 2.65
C MET A 149 -1.18 6.02 2.65
N ILE A 150 -1.96 5.01 2.26
CA ILE A 150 -3.43 5.14 2.26
C ILE A 150 -3.98 5.34 3.68
N LEU A 151 -3.38 4.73 4.70
CA LEU A 151 -3.77 4.93 6.09
C LEU A 151 -3.42 6.36 6.56
N LEU A 152 -2.27 6.89 6.13
CA LEU A 152 -1.86 8.25 6.43
C LEU A 152 -2.74 9.30 5.73
N ILE A 153 -3.13 9.05 4.48
CA ILE A 153 -4.12 9.87 3.75
C ILE A 153 -5.45 9.88 4.49
N ASN A 154 -6.00 8.70 4.79
CA ASN A 154 -7.28 8.57 5.48
C ASN A 154 -7.24 9.25 6.86
N SER A 155 -6.09 9.18 7.54
CA SER A 155 -5.88 9.88 8.81
C SER A 155 -5.94 11.40 8.65
N LEU A 156 -5.20 11.96 7.68
CA LEU A 156 -5.19 13.39 7.40
C LEU A 156 -6.57 13.91 6.97
N GLN A 157 -7.37 13.06 6.34
CA GLN A 157 -8.75 13.33 5.91
C GLN A 157 -9.79 13.11 7.01
N PHE A 158 -9.44 12.46 8.12
CA PHE A 158 -10.38 12.10 9.18
C PHE A 158 -11.10 13.31 9.75
N GLU A 159 -10.37 14.41 9.96
CA GLU A 159 -10.90 15.72 10.32
C GLU A 159 -10.77 16.69 9.16
N ASN A 160 -11.84 17.45 8.85
CA ASN A 160 -11.89 18.37 7.72
C ASN A 160 -11.58 17.67 6.39
N TYR A 161 -12.43 16.69 6.04
CA TYR A 161 -12.28 15.90 4.83
C TYR A 161 -12.12 16.77 3.58
N GLU A 162 -11.08 16.47 2.81
CA GLU A 162 -10.89 16.99 1.47
C GLU A 162 -10.31 15.92 0.56
N VAL A 163 -10.69 15.93 -0.72
CA VAL A 163 -10.03 15.08 -1.72
C VAL A 163 -8.62 15.62 -1.93
N MET A 164 -7.62 14.82 -1.57
CA MET A 164 -6.21 15.18 -1.78
C MET A 164 -5.83 14.94 -3.25
N LYS A 165 -5.22 15.96 -3.87
CA LYS A 165 -4.74 15.89 -5.26
C LYS A 165 -3.23 15.87 -5.25
N PHE A 166 -2.66 14.82 -5.80
CA PHE A 166 -1.22 14.61 -5.87
C PHE A 166 -0.75 14.72 -7.32
N PHE A 167 0.53 15.03 -7.48
CA PHE A 167 1.13 15.31 -8.78
C PHE A 167 2.33 14.40 -9.01
N CYS A 168 2.57 14.09 -10.28
CA CYS A 168 3.73 13.35 -10.75
C CYS A 168 4.20 13.97 -12.05
N VAL A 169 5.28 14.76 -11.99
CA VAL A 169 5.98 15.26 -13.17
C VAL A 169 6.89 14.17 -13.79
N GLY A 170 7.20 13.12 -13.03
CA GLY A 170 7.95 11.92 -13.46
C GLY A 170 9.42 11.91 -13.01
N GLU A 171 10.13 13.04 -13.18
CA GLU A 171 11.45 13.34 -12.62
C GLU A 171 11.31 14.56 -11.71
N SER A 172 12.21 14.77 -10.75
CA SER A 172 12.10 15.82 -9.74
C SER A 172 10.95 15.57 -8.74
N SER A 173 10.89 14.36 -8.16
CA SER A 173 9.93 14.03 -7.09
C SER A 173 10.03 14.97 -5.88
N CYS A 174 11.20 15.53 -5.60
CA CYS A 174 11.36 16.58 -4.59
C CYS A 174 10.55 17.85 -4.90
N SER A 175 10.28 18.18 -6.16
CA SER A 175 9.33 19.25 -6.51
C SER A 175 7.91 18.86 -6.11
N ASP A 176 7.50 17.64 -6.45
CA ASP A 176 6.13 17.17 -6.18
C ASP A 176 5.84 16.92 -4.70
N ALA A 177 6.82 16.45 -3.94
CA ALA A 177 6.70 16.32 -2.48
C ALA A 177 7.01 17.65 -1.79
N ILE A 178 8.27 18.09 -1.81
CA ILE A 178 8.79 19.17 -0.95
C ILE A 178 8.28 20.53 -1.40
N ALA A 179 8.54 20.93 -2.65
CA ALA A 179 8.19 22.27 -3.12
C ALA A 179 6.68 22.51 -3.09
N ARG A 180 5.87 21.54 -3.55
CA ARG A 180 4.41 21.63 -3.46
C ARG A 180 3.90 21.69 -2.03
N CYS A 181 4.42 20.86 -1.12
CA CYS A 181 4.05 20.89 0.29
C CYS A 181 4.35 22.27 0.89
N TYR A 182 5.53 22.82 0.63
CA TYR A 182 5.90 24.15 1.09
C TYR A 182 4.99 25.25 0.52
N LEU A 183 4.76 25.25 -0.80
CA LEU A 183 4.00 26.31 -1.47
C LEU A 183 2.51 26.31 -1.09
N THR A 184 1.94 25.12 -0.92
CA THR A 184 0.50 24.96 -0.65
C THR A 184 0.17 24.87 0.83
N GLN A 185 1.16 24.62 1.68
CA GLN A 185 0.98 24.30 3.10
C GLN A 185 0.01 23.13 3.30
N LYS A 186 0.01 22.17 2.37
CA LYS A 186 -0.79 20.95 2.40
C LYS A 186 0.11 19.72 2.22
N PRO A 187 -0.29 18.54 2.72
CA PRO A 187 0.48 17.33 2.51
C PRO A 187 0.53 16.97 1.01
N SER A 188 1.71 16.53 0.54
CA SER A 188 1.93 16.19 -0.85
C SER A 188 2.65 14.84 -0.96
N LEU A 189 1.98 13.87 -1.60
CA LEU A 189 2.47 12.53 -1.88
C LEU A 189 2.95 12.45 -3.33
N THR A 190 4.02 11.69 -3.57
CA THR A 190 4.45 11.36 -4.93
C THR A 190 5.12 9.99 -4.99
N ILE A 191 5.40 9.54 -6.21
CA ILE A 191 6.16 8.34 -6.52
C ILE A 191 7.63 8.75 -6.68
N PRO A 192 8.57 8.11 -5.94
CA PRO A 192 9.99 8.39 -6.11
C PRO A 192 10.46 8.23 -7.55
N CYS A 193 11.13 9.27 -8.06
CA CYS A 193 11.60 9.31 -9.44
C CYS A 193 12.85 8.45 -9.65
N TYR A 194 13.29 8.30 -10.90
CA TYR A 194 14.50 7.55 -11.23
C TYR A 194 15.73 8.00 -10.41
N GLY A 195 15.95 9.30 -10.27
CA GLY A 195 17.09 9.83 -9.51
C GLY A 195 17.01 9.51 -8.02
N GLU A 196 15.81 9.54 -7.44
CA GLU A 196 15.59 9.19 -6.04
C GLU A 196 15.84 7.70 -5.77
N ARG A 197 15.54 6.82 -6.74
CA ARG A 197 15.88 5.39 -6.66
C ARG A 197 17.36 5.14 -6.87
N ARG A 198 17.92 5.72 -7.94
CA ARG A 198 19.29 5.47 -8.37
C ARG A 198 20.33 6.05 -7.39
N TYR A 199 20.09 7.25 -6.88
CA TYR A 199 21.05 7.98 -6.03
C TYR A 199 20.60 8.05 -4.57
N GLY A 200 19.30 8.15 -4.32
CA GLY A 200 18.72 8.17 -2.96
C GLY A 200 18.24 6.80 -2.46
N HIS A 201 18.50 5.73 -3.21
CA HIS A 201 18.20 4.35 -2.81
C HIS A 201 16.74 4.12 -2.35
N ALA A 202 15.78 4.90 -2.87
CA ALA A 202 14.36 4.64 -2.62
C ALA A 202 13.99 3.24 -3.16
N GLN A 203 13.36 2.43 -2.32
CA GLN A 203 13.01 1.04 -2.64
C GLN A 203 11.80 0.98 -3.57
N ASP A 204 11.64 -0.08 -4.36
CA ASP A 204 10.60 -0.19 -5.40
C ASP A 204 9.19 0.11 -4.88
N GLU A 205 8.90 -0.30 -3.66
CA GLU A 205 7.64 -0.05 -2.96
C GLU A 205 7.56 1.30 -2.24
N ASP A 206 8.65 2.05 -2.10
CA ASP A 206 8.63 3.35 -1.42
C ASP A 206 7.74 4.33 -2.19
N MET A 207 6.86 4.98 -1.45
CA MET A 207 6.27 6.26 -1.77
C MET A 207 6.85 7.32 -0.81
N VAL A 208 6.77 8.60 -1.18
CA VAL A 208 7.21 9.70 -0.31
C VAL A 208 6.10 10.73 -0.14
N MET A 209 5.80 11.06 1.11
CA MET A 209 4.89 12.14 1.48
C MET A 209 5.62 13.21 2.27
N ALA A 210 5.50 14.46 1.82
CA ALA A 210 5.83 15.63 2.60
C ALA A 210 4.58 16.11 3.36
N ILE A 211 4.72 16.37 4.65
CA ILE A 211 3.66 16.88 5.52
C ILE A 211 4.15 18.17 6.17
N PRO A 212 3.37 19.27 6.15
CA PRO A 212 3.69 20.46 6.94
C PRO A 212 3.81 20.07 8.42
N ALA A 213 4.86 20.51 9.11
CA ALA A 213 5.16 20.04 10.47
C ALA A 213 3.97 20.25 11.45
N ASN A 214 3.26 21.36 11.32
CA ASN A 214 2.07 21.69 12.12
C ASN A 214 0.87 20.72 11.91
N MET A 215 0.88 19.88 10.89
CA MET A 215 -0.17 18.88 10.63
C MET A 215 0.13 17.50 11.21
N MET A 216 1.32 17.27 11.78
CA MET A 216 1.70 15.95 12.29
C MET A 216 0.82 15.47 13.44
N GLU A 217 0.43 16.35 14.36
CA GLU A 217 -0.46 15.96 15.46
C GLU A 217 -1.86 15.57 14.93
N LYS A 218 -2.38 16.31 13.94
CA LYS A 218 -3.62 15.96 13.23
C LYS A 218 -3.50 14.58 12.58
N ALA A 219 -2.40 14.35 11.86
CA ALA A 219 -2.11 13.08 11.18
C ALA A 219 -1.99 11.90 12.16
N LEU A 220 -1.57 12.11 13.40
CA LEU A 220 -1.54 11.05 14.41
C LEU A 220 -2.89 10.83 15.07
N ALA A 221 -3.59 11.90 15.43
CA ALA A 221 -4.92 11.82 16.06
C ALA A 221 -5.93 11.09 15.16
N GLY A 222 -5.92 11.37 13.86
CA GLY A 222 -6.73 10.65 12.87
C GLY A 222 -6.36 9.17 12.81
N MET A 223 -5.07 8.85 12.85
CA MET A 223 -4.56 7.49 12.68
C MET A 223 -4.87 6.62 13.89
N GLU A 224 -4.72 7.16 15.10
CA GLU A 224 -5.13 6.48 16.33
C GLU A 224 -6.64 6.20 16.36
N THR A 225 -7.43 7.13 15.81
CA THR A 225 -8.88 6.95 15.74
C THR A 225 -9.26 5.88 14.71
N LEU A 226 -8.62 5.87 13.54
CA LEU A 226 -8.79 4.80 12.55
C LEU A 226 -8.34 3.44 13.11
N TYR A 227 -7.23 3.41 13.83
CA TYR A 227 -6.70 2.20 14.46
C TYR A 227 -7.71 1.58 15.44
N ARG A 228 -8.32 2.39 16.31
CA ARG A 228 -9.38 1.95 17.23
C ARG A 228 -10.64 1.43 16.51
N ARG A 229 -10.87 1.86 15.26
CA ARG A 229 -11.98 1.42 14.40
C ARG A 229 -11.63 0.22 13.52
N GLY A 230 -10.48 -0.40 13.71
CA GLY A 230 -10.03 -1.57 12.95
C GLY A 230 -9.34 -1.25 11.62
N ILE A 231 -9.23 0.03 11.24
CA ILE A 231 -8.49 0.47 10.05
C ILE A 231 -7.04 0.74 10.47
N ARG A 232 -6.18 -0.28 10.38
CA ARG A 232 -4.83 -0.28 10.95
C ARG A 232 -3.80 -0.98 10.08
N TYR A 233 -2.52 -0.71 10.34
CA TYR A 233 -1.38 -1.42 9.76
C TYR A 233 -0.84 -2.49 10.74
N PRO A 234 -0.39 -3.67 10.27
CA PRO A 234 -0.52 -4.18 8.90
C PRO A 234 -2.00 -4.41 8.52
N ILE A 235 -2.32 -4.18 7.24
CA ILE A 235 -3.65 -4.46 6.71
C ILE A 235 -3.78 -5.99 6.60
N SER A 236 -4.64 -6.61 7.42
CA SER A 236 -4.94 -8.03 7.29
C SER A 236 -5.76 -8.26 6.02
N PHE A 237 -5.34 -9.23 5.20
CA PHE A 237 -6.17 -9.68 4.09
C PHE A 237 -7.42 -10.35 4.64
N ALA A 238 -8.57 -10.12 4.03
CA ALA A 238 -9.85 -10.66 4.52
C ALA A 238 -9.84 -12.18 4.74
N GLY A 239 -8.98 -12.94 4.02
CA GLY A 239 -8.80 -14.38 4.19
C GLY A 239 -7.80 -14.81 5.28
N ALA A 240 -6.94 -13.91 5.77
CA ALA A 240 -5.99 -14.23 6.84
C ALA A 240 -6.67 -14.50 8.18
N GLU A 241 -7.89 -14.00 8.35
CA GLU A 241 -8.71 -14.14 9.57
C GLU A 241 -9.85 -15.17 9.40
N GLN A 242 -10.03 -15.74 8.20
CA GLN A 242 -11.15 -16.65 7.93
C GLN A 242 -10.89 -18.06 8.46
N ASN A 243 -11.96 -18.75 8.83
CA ASN A 243 -11.90 -20.19 9.04
C ASN A 243 -11.69 -20.88 7.68
N VAL A 244 -10.53 -21.50 7.50
CA VAL A 244 -10.14 -22.21 6.28
C VAL A 244 -10.55 -23.69 6.29
N GLU A 245 -11.08 -24.21 7.41
CA GLU A 245 -11.45 -25.61 7.62
C GLU A 245 -12.32 -26.20 6.50
N SER A 246 -13.29 -25.43 6.00
CA SER A 246 -14.16 -25.86 4.88
C SER A 246 -13.44 -26.00 3.54
N ALA A 247 -12.24 -25.46 3.39
CA ALA A 247 -11.41 -25.57 2.19
C ALA A 247 -10.38 -26.71 2.29
N PHE A 248 -10.21 -27.32 3.46
CA PHE A 248 -9.36 -28.49 3.62
C PHE A 248 -10.12 -29.76 3.20
N PRO A 249 -9.46 -30.73 2.55
CA PRO A 249 -10.05 -32.05 2.33
C PRO A 249 -10.43 -32.68 3.68
N PHE A 250 -11.53 -33.43 3.71
CA PHE A 250 -12.06 -34.13 4.91
C PHE A 250 -11.05 -35.08 5.58
N THR A 251 -9.94 -35.44 4.91
CA THR A 251 -8.86 -36.23 5.50
C THR A 251 -7.92 -35.43 6.42
N TYR A 252 -7.99 -34.11 6.40
CA TYR A 252 -7.19 -33.21 7.24
C TYR A 252 -7.89 -32.83 8.56
N THR A 253 -9.17 -33.17 8.71
CA THR A 253 -10.03 -32.72 9.83
C THR A 253 -10.11 -33.73 10.99
N GLY A 254 -9.72 -35.00 10.81
CA GLY A 254 -9.56 -35.96 11.93
C GLY A 254 -9.17 -37.40 11.56
N ILE A 255 -8.55 -38.14 12.48
CA ILE A 255 -8.20 -39.57 12.31
C ILE A 255 -9.45 -40.45 12.33
N ASP A 256 -10.44 -40.11 13.17
CA ASP A 256 -11.71 -40.85 13.30
C ASP A 256 -12.56 -40.78 12.01
N GLU A 257 -12.37 -39.73 11.21
CA GLU A 257 -13.02 -39.53 9.92
C GLU A 257 -12.44 -40.47 8.84
N ILE A 258 -11.14 -40.81 8.94
CA ILE A 258 -10.50 -41.84 8.11
C ILE A 258 -11.07 -43.23 8.44
N GLU A 259 -11.37 -43.50 9.72
CA GLU A 259 -12.05 -44.75 10.12
C GLU A 259 -13.48 -44.81 9.57
N THR A 260 -14.15 -43.67 9.45
CA THR A 260 -15.50 -43.56 8.86
C THR A 260 -15.49 -43.87 7.36
N ILE A 261 -14.49 -43.40 6.62
CA ILE A 261 -14.28 -43.76 5.20
C ILE A 261 -13.99 -45.26 5.06
N ARG A 262 -13.23 -45.86 5.99
CA ARG A 262 -12.97 -47.31 6.00
C ARG A 262 -14.25 -48.13 6.26
N GLY A 263 -15.22 -47.58 6.99
CA GLY A 263 -16.46 -48.25 7.35
C GLY A 263 -16.25 -49.44 8.31
N LYS A 264 -17.34 -49.92 8.94
CA LYS A 264 -17.31 -51.09 9.86
C LYS A 264 -17.44 -52.45 9.16
N GLY A 265 -17.50 -52.47 7.82
CA GLY A 265 -17.62 -53.70 7.03
C GLY A 265 -16.51 -53.78 5.98
N ASN A 266 -16.23 -54.98 5.46
CA ASN A 266 -15.20 -55.21 4.43
C ASN A 266 -15.62 -54.71 3.03
N ARG A 267 -16.38 -53.60 2.92
CA ARG A 267 -16.92 -53.08 1.66
C ARG A 267 -16.66 -51.57 1.57
N LEU A 268 -16.15 -51.13 0.42
CA LEU A 268 -15.95 -49.72 0.09
C LEU A 268 -17.22 -49.16 -0.57
N LEU A 269 -17.80 -48.10 -0.02
CA LEU A 269 -18.93 -47.39 -0.62
C LEU A 269 -18.42 -46.13 -1.35
N ILE A 270 -18.74 -46.02 -2.63
CA ILE A 270 -18.30 -44.89 -3.48
C ILE A 270 -19.54 -44.14 -3.96
N GLY A 271 -19.64 -42.84 -3.65
CA GLY A 271 -20.69 -41.97 -4.17
C GLY A 271 -20.31 -41.44 -5.56
N LEU A 272 -21.02 -41.87 -6.61
CA LEU A 272 -20.82 -41.37 -7.97
C LEU A 272 -21.80 -40.22 -8.25
N THR A 273 -21.28 -39.01 -8.50
CA THR A 273 -22.08 -37.81 -8.81
C THR A 273 -21.47 -37.00 -9.96
N GLY A 274 -22.16 -35.95 -10.42
CA GLY A 274 -21.80 -35.16 -11.60
C GLY A 274 -22.99 -34.45 -12.24
N GLY A 275 -22.73 -33.40 -13.03
CA GLY A 275 -23.76 -32.62 -13.73
C GLY A 275 -24.47 -33.37 -14.87
N ILE A 276 -25.42 -32.71 -15.53
CA ILE A 276 -26.08 -33.25 -16.74
C ILE A 276 -25.01 -33.50 -17.83
N ALA A 277 -25.11 -34.63 -18.53
CA ALA A 277 -24.19 -35.06 -19.60
C ALA A 277 -22.70 -35.24 -19.19
N SER A 278 -22.39 -35.32 -17.89
CA SER A 278 -21.01 -35.52 -17.42
C SER A 278 -20.49 -36.96 -17.54
N GLY A 279 -21.24 -37.87 -18.18
CA GLY A 279 -20.83 -39.27 -18.35
C GLY A 279 -20.96 -40.17 -17.10
N LYS A 280 -21.75 -39.79 -16.09
CA LYS A 280 -21.97 -40.61 -14.88
C LYS A 280 -22.37 -42.05 -15.19
N THR A 281 -23.34 -42.23 -16.09
CA THR A 281 -23.81 -43.57 -16.49
C THR A 281 -22.69 -44.41 -17.10
N THR A 282 -21.82 -43.79 -17.91
CA THR A 282 -20.64 -44.47 -18.47
C THR A 282 -19.70 -44.96 -17.37
N VAL A 283 -19.41 -44.11 -16.38
CA VAL A 283 -18.54 -44.47 -15.25
C VAL A 283 -19.19 -45.53 -14.35
N SER A 284 -20.51 -45.44 -14.13
CA SER A 284 -21.27 -46.44 -13.36
C SER A 284 -21.16 -47.83 -14.01
N ASN A 285 -21.39 -47.92 -15.32
CA ASN A 285 -21.29 -49.18 -16.06
C ASN A 285 -19.88 -49.77 -16.02
N MET A 286 -18.84 -48.92 -16.12
CA MET A 286 -17.45 -49.38 -15.97
C MET A 286 -17.18 -49.98 -14.59
N LEU A 287 -17.76 -49.42 -13.52
CA LEU A 287 -17.63 -49.95 -12.17
C LEU A 287 -18.39 -51.29 -12.02
N GLU A 288 -19.57 -51.41 -12.62
CA GLU A 288 -20.34 -52.66 -12.66
C GLU A 288 -19.59 -53.77 -13.40
N ASP A 289 -18.98 -53.47 -14.55
CA ASP A 289 -18.16 -54.41 -15.32
C ASP A 289 -16.97 -54.94 -14.50
N MET A 290 -16.49 -54.15 -13.54
CA MET A 290 -15.42 -54.51 -12.59
C MET A 290 -15.94 -55.28 -11.36
N GLY A 291 -17.25 -55.57 -11.29
CA GLY A 291 -17.88 -56.34 -10.22
C GLY A 291 -18.46 -55.50 -9.07
N ALA A 292 -18.58 -54.17 -9.23
CA ALA A 292 -19.29 -53.34 -8.27
C ALA A 292 -20.81 -53.55 -8.36
N HIS A 293 -21.50 -53.45 -7.23
CA HIS A 293 -22.96 -53.36 -7.20
C HIS A 293 -23.38 -51.90 -7.13
N THR A 294 -24.20 -51.46 -8.09
CA THR A 294 -24.70 -50.08 -8.14
C THR A 294 -25.99 -49.93 -7.37
N ILE A 295 -26.12 -48.78 -6.68
CA ILE A 295 -27.35 -48.30 -6.07
C ILE A 295 -27.72 -47.02 -6.82
N ASP A 296 -28.70 -47.09 -7.71
CA ASP A 296 -29.15 -45.96 -8.51
C ASP A 296 -30.33 -45.25 -7.81
N PHE A 297 -30.08 -44.03 -7.34
CA PHE A 297 -31.09 -43.24 -6.64
C PHE A 297 -32.21 -42.74 -7.56
N ASP A 298 -31.97 -42.56 -8.86
CA ASP A 298 -33.02 -42.15 -9.81
C ASP A 298 -34.01 -43.30 -10.00
N ILE A 299 -33.52 -44.54 -10.12
CA ILE A 299 -34.37 -45.75 -10.16
C ILE A 299 -35.15 -45.90 -8.86
N ILE A 300 -34.46 -45.86 -7.72
CA ILE A 300 -35.10 -46.03 -6.41
C ILE A 300 -36.15 -44.93 -6.18
N SER A 301 -35.89 -43.68 -6.62
CA SER A 301 -36.84 -42.58 -6.46
C SER A 301 -38.15 -42.81 -7.22
N ARG A 302 -38.09 -43.50 -8.38
CA ARG A 302 -39.28 -43.91 -9.15
C ARG A 302 -39.96 -45.09 -8.50
N ASP A 303 -39.18 -46.08 -8.08
CA ASP A 303 -39.71 -47.28 -7.45
C ASP A 303 -40.51 -46.95 -6.20
N VAL A 304 -40.03 -46.06 -5.33
CA VAL A 304 -40.73 -45.76 -4.07
C VAL A 304 -42.05 -45.02 -4.25
N VAL A 305 -42.26 -44.39 -5.41
CA VAL A 305 -43.50 -43.66 -5.76
C VAL A 305 -44.40 -44.43 -6.73
N GLU A 306 -44.16 -45.71 -6.98
CA GLU A 306 -45.12 -46.54 -7.72
C GLU A 306 -46.49 -46.62 -7.01
N PRO A 307 -47.59 -46.86 -7.76
CA PRO A 307 -48.93 -46.97 -7.19
C PRO A 307 -48.99 -47.87 -5.95
N GLU A 308 -49.83 -47.48 -4.98
CA GLU A 308 -50.06 -48.20 -3.71
C GLU A 308 -48.88 -48.26 -2.74
N LYS A 309 -47.70 -47.73 -3.09
CA LYS A 309 -46.58 -47.64 -2.14
C LYS A 309 -46.77 -46.50 -1.12
N PRO A 310 -46.14 -46.60 0.06
CA PRO A 310 -46.31 -45.61 1.12
C PRO A 310 -46.01 -44.16 0.71
N ALA A 311 -45.03 -43.93 -0.17
CA ALA A 311 -44.73 -42.58 -0.64
C ALA A 311 -45.78 -42.09 -1.64
N TRP A 312 -46.25 -42.93 -2.56
CA TRP A 312 -47.34 -42.62 -3.47
C TRP A 312 -48.62 -42.23 -2.72
N THR A 313 -49.02 -43.01 -1.70
CA THR A 313 -50.21 -42.70 -0.89
C THR A 313 -50.10 -41.33 -0.23
N LYS A 314 -48.94 -41.01 0.36
CA LYS A 314 -48.70 -39.71 1.00
C LYS A 314 -48.71 -38.56 -0.01
N ILE A 315 -48.17 -38.78 -1.21
CA ILE A 315 -48.19 -37.80 -2.30
C ILE A 315 -49.64 -37.52 -2.72
N VAL A 316 -50.46 -38.55 -2.94
CA VAL A 316 -51.87 -38.40 -3.32
C VAL A 316 -52.70 -37.78 -2.20
N GLU A 317 -52.47 -38.14 -0.94
CA GLU A 317 -53.16 -37.56 0.22
C GLU A 317 -52.88 -36.05 0.34
N TYR A 318 -51.63 -35.64 0.12
CA TYR A 318 -51.23 -34.24 0.24
C TYR A 318 -51.60 -33.41 -0.99
N PHE A 319 -51.35 -33.91 -2.21
CA PHE A 319 -51.50 -33.15 -3.45
C PHE A 319 -52.82 -33.42 -4.19
N GLY A 320 -53.55 -34.51 -3.91
CA GLY A 320 -54.78 -34.91 -4.60
C GLY A 320 -54.52 -35.78 -5.85
N LYS A 321 -55.56 -36.45 -6.38
CA LYS A 321 -55.45 -37.43 -7.49
C LYS A 321 -55.07 -36.82 -8.85
N GLN A 322 -55.09 -35.51 -9.01
CA GLN A 322 -54.75 -34.83 -10.26
C GLN A 322 -53.25 -34.86 -10.62
N VAL A 323 -52.38 -35.29 -9.69
CA VAL A 323 -50.95 -35.51 -9.97
C VAL A 323 -50.67 -36.92 -10.53
N ILE A 324 -51.71 -37.73 -10.68
CA ILE A 324 -51.66 -39.09 -11.24
C ILE A 324 -52.00 -39.02 -12.73
N ALA A 325 -51.24 -39.74 -13.56
CA ALA A 325 -51.50 -39.85 -14.99
C ALA A 325 -52.80 -40.63 -15.24
N GLU A 326 -53.39 -40.49 -16.43
CA GLU A 326 -54.70 -41.11 -16.74
C GLU A 326 -54.66 -42.65 -16.72
N ASP A 327 -53.47 -43.25 -16.88
CA ASP A 327 -53.21 -44.69 -16.82
C ASP A 327 -52.89 -45.21 -15.40
N GLY A 328 -52.80 -44.34 -14.40
CA GLY A 328 -52.62 -44.70 -12.99
C GLY A 328 -51.19 -44.62 -12.48
#